data_AF-A0A3P0MZG7-F1
#
_entry.id   AF-A0A3P0MZG7-F1
#
_cell.length_a   1.000
_cell.length_b   1.000
_cell.length_c   1.000
_cell.angle_alpha   90.00
_cell.angle_beta   90.00
_cell.angle_gamma   90.00
#
_symmetry.space_group_name_H-M   'P 1'
#
loop_
_entity.id
_entity.type
_entity.pdbx_description
1 polymer ?
#
loop_
_entity_poly.entity_id
_entity_poly.type
_entity_poly.pdbx_seq_one_letter_code
_entity_poly.pdbx_strand_id
1 'polypeptide(L)'
;MTTTLRPVPDPGLPCILPVILAGGSGTRLWPLSREQYPKQLIELTSNESPLSSTARRLNGIANASLGDTLLLVCGEQHRIMSAAQVLGRAAPARILLEPAARNTAPALTLAALDASVLADDPVLAVMPADHVIGDVGAFQEAIGRAARYAQEGAIVTLGVLPRRAETGYGYIQVGEPRTGRLGGQGGYAIGRFVEKPNAALAERYLHSGDYWWNSGIFVTRASVWLKAIRALAPDIHAACDAAWRAGIAEDPFFRIDAAAFDACPSDSIDYAVMERLAESHELGIEGIVVPLSAGWSDVGTWDAIWEIMPKDDQGNVARGPIVFEDTQDSLLRSEGRLIACVGMKDVVVIETPDAVLVANKHDVQRVKNIVARLKTEQRPQASEHRKVQRPWGHYDSIDLGERFQVKRIVVEPGKRLSLQMHYHRAEHWIVVRGTAKVTRGNETFLLSENESTYIAVGEVHRLENPGRIPLEIIEVQSGDYLGEDDIVRLDDQYGRPVVETAQSRPRPAAAAAQPATLASRAASEPGESQEEAAERDAIR
;
A
#
# COMPACT_ATOMS: atom_id res chain seq x y z
N MET A 1 -18.11 29.66 -18.70
CA MET A 1 -16.88 29.80 -17.89
C MET A 1 -17.22 30.66 -16.69
N THR A 2 -17.72 30.03 -15.63
CA THR A 2 -18.02 30.71 -14.36
C THR A 2 -16.84 30.47 -13.46
N THR A 3 -15.98 31.48 -13.34
CA THR A 3 -14.87 31.51 -12.40
C THR A 3 -15.49 31.50 -11.00
N THR A 4 -15.56 30.34 -10.35
CA THR A 4 -15.84 30.25 -8.92
C THR A 4 -14.70 30.95 -8.20
N LEU A 5 -14.98 32.17 -7.74
CA LEU A 5 -14.13 32.93 -6.83
C LEU A 5 -13.81 32.02 -5.64
N ARG A 6 -12.51 31.77 -5.40
CA ARG A 6 -12.06 31.06 -4.19
C ARG A 6 -12.60 31.80 -2.97
N PRO A 7 -13.19 31.11 -1.99
CA PRO A 7 -13.54 31.76 -0.72
C PRO A 7 -12.26 32.35 -0.11
N VAL A 8 -12.36 33.59 0.39
CA VAL A 8 -11.29 34.21 1.17
C VAL A 8 -11.05 33.32 2.39
N PRO A 9 -9.83 32.79 2.62
CA PRO A 9 -9.57 31.95 3.78
C PRO A 9 -9.84 32.75 5.05
N ASP A 10 -10.68 32.20 5.93
CA ASP A 10 -10.91 32.77 7.26
C ASP A 10 -9.59 32.68 8.05
N PRO A 11 -8.95 33.81 8.42
CA PRO A 11 -7.68 33.81 9.11
C PRO A 11 -7.73 33.15 10.50
N GLY A 12 -8.92 32.86 11.04
CA GLY A 12 -9.11 32.09 12.27
C GLY A 12 -9.13 30.57 12.10
N LEU A 13 -9.15 30.04 10.86
CA LEU A 13 -9.24 28.60 10.60
C LEU A 13 -7.86 27.98 10.34
N PRO A 14 -7.49 26.89 11.04
CA PRO A 14 -6.23 26.20 10.76
C PRO A 14 -6.25 25.61 9.34
N CYS A 15 -5.12 25.68 8.66
CA CYS A 15 -4.90 24.97 7.40
C CYS A 15 -4.47 23.54 7.70
N ILE A 16 -5.28 22.57 7.29
CA ILE A 16 -5.02 21.15 7.49
C ILE A 16 -4.46 20.55 6.22
N LEU A 17 -3.26 19.99 6.31
CA LEU A 17 -2.69 19.12 5.30
C LEU A 17 -3.07 17.65 5.61
N PRO A 18 -3.88 17.00 4.76
CA PRO A 18 -4.16 15.58 4.90
C PRO A 18 -2.89 14.75 4.74
N VAL A 19 -2.65 13.83 5.67
CA VAL A 19 -1.57 12.85 5.59
C VAL A 19 -2.16 11.46 5.75
N ILE A 20 -1.95 10.58 4.78
CA ILE A 20 -2.34 9.17 4.87
C ILE A 20 -1.10 8.32 4.97
N LEU A 21 -1.05 7.49 6.01
CA LEU A 21 -0.03 6.46 6.17
C LEU A 21 -0.60 5.13 5.66
N ALA A 22 -0.15 4.71 4.48
CA ALA A 22 -0.59 3.49 3.81
C ALA A 22 0.47 2.39 3.94
N GLY A 23 0.59 1.86 5.16
CA GLY A 23 1.46 0.74 5.50
C GLY A 23 0.71 -0.51 5.97
N GLY A 24 1.45 -1.61 6.13
CA GLY A 24 0.93 -2.88 6.66
C GLY A 24 0.51 -3.89 5.58
N SER A 25 0.76 -5.17 5.82
CA SER A 25 0.44 -6.27 4.89
C SER A 25 -0.94 -6.89 5.14
N GLY A 26 -1.55 -6.65 6.30
CA GLY A 26 -2.89 -7.12 6.62
C GLY A 26 -3.03 -8.62 6.86
N THR A 27 -1.97 -9.35 7.20
CA THR A 27 -1.91 -10.84 7.27
C THR A 27 -3.06 -11.56 7.98
N ARG A 28 -3.73 -10.92 8.94
CA ARG A 28 -4.89 -11.48 9.65
C ARG A 28 -6.16 -11.55 8.79
N LEU A 29 -6.17 -10.87 7.65
CA LEU A 29 -7.23 -10.88 6.63
C LEU A 29 -6.88 -11.79 5.44
N TRP A 30 -5.90 -12.68 5.59
CA TRP A 30 -5.72 -13.79 4.66
C TRP A 30 -7.04 -14.60 4.62
N PRO A 31 -7.47 -15.13 3.47
CA PRO A 31 -6.81 -15.21 2.18
C PRO A 31 -7.10 -14.02 1.27
N LEU A 32 -7.70 -12.95 1.75
CA LEU A 32 -7.96 -11.79 0.89
C LEU A 32 -6.74 -10.85 0.85
N SER A 33 -6.09 -10.63 1.99
CA SER A 33 -4.81 -9.92 2.03
C SER A 33 -3.65 -10.79 1.60
N ARG A 34 -2.73 -10.20 0.85
CA ARG A 34 -1.43 -10.77 0.47
C ARG A 34 -0.34 -9.72 0.67
N GLU A 35 0.92 -10.14 0.72
CA GLU A 35 2.06 -9.22 0.81
C GLU A 35 2.08 -8.17 -0.31
N GLN A 36 1.80 -8.60 -1.55
CA GLN A 36 1.71 -7.71 -2.70
C GLN A 36 0.36 -6.99 -2.83
N TYR A 37 -0.67 -7.42 -2.09
CA TYR A 37 -2.01 -6.82 -2.12
C TYR A 37 -2.53 -6.59 -0.70
N PRO A 38 -2.04 -5.54 -0.03
CA PRO A 38 -2.29 -5.27 1.38
C PRO A 38 -3.71 -4.74 1.63
N LYS A 39 -4.17 -4.85 2.90
CA LYS A 39 -5.57 -4.62 3.29
C LYS A 39 -6.14 -3.26 2.90
N GLN A 40 -5.35 -2.20 2.92
CA GLN A 40 -5.79 -0.84 2.59
C GLN A 40 -6.20 -0.68 1.12
N LEU A 41 -5.78 -1.60 0.25
CA LEU A 41 -6.15 -1.61 -1.18
C LEU A 41 -7.35 -2.52 -1.48
N ILE A 42 -7.86 -3.23 -0.48
CA ILE A 42 -8.90 -4.25 -0.65
C ILE A 42 -10.25 -3.67 -0.29
N GLU A 43 -11.23 -3.87 -1.16
CA GLU A 43 -12.63 -3.58 -0.85
C GLU A 43 -13.14 -4.53 0.24
N LEU A 44 -13.04 -4.14 1.51
CA LEU A 44 -13.41 -4.99 2.64
C LEU A 44 -14.90 -4.88 2.97
N THR A 45 -15.39 -3.67 3.17
CA THR A 45 -16.73 -3.39 3.71
C THR A 45 -17.68 -2.75 2.70
N SER A 46 -17.13 -2.08 1.69
CA SER A 46 -17.87 -1.44 0.62
C SER A 46 -17.30 -1.87 -0.73
N ASN A 47 -17.78 -1.24 -1.81
CA ASN A 47 -17.20 -1.33 -3.16
C ASN A 47 -16.05 -0.32 -3.33
N GLU A 48 -15.40 0.07 -2.24
CA GLU A 48 -14.30 1.01 -2.21
C GLU A 48 -13.22 0.50 -1.25
N SER A 49 -11.95 0.74 -1.59
CA SER A 49 -10.84 0.42 -0.70
C SER A 49 -10.81 1.36 0.53
N PRO A 50 -10.34 0.88 1.70
CA PRO A 50 -10.11 1.74 2.86
C PRO A 50 -9.23 2.96 2.54
N LEU A 51 -8.22 2.81 1.68
CA LEU A 51 -7.36 3.92 1.27
C LEU A 51 -8.15 4.99 0.53
N SER A 52 -8.98 4.61 -0.45
CA SER A 52 -9.78 5.56 -1.22
C SER A 52 -10.83 6.26 -0.33
N SER A 53 -11.46 5.50 0.57
CA SER A 53 -12.42 6.03 1.55
C SER A 53 -11.76 7.03 2.51
N THR A 54 -10.56 6.71 2.98
CA THR A 54 -9.75 7.59 3.86
C THR A 54 -9.30 8.84 3.13
N ALA A 55 -8.96 8.72 1.85
CA ALA A 55 -8.67 9.87 1.03
C ALA A 55 -9.90 10.78 0.98
N ARG A 56 -11.09 10.26 0.66
CA ARG A 56 -12.31 11.04 0.47
C ARG A 56 -12.85 11.73 1.73
N ARG A 57 -12.73 11.12 2.91
CA ARG A 57 -13.44 11.57 4.14
C ARG A 57 -13.02 12.93 4.70
N LEU A 58 -11.91 13.52 4.26
CA LEU A 58 -11.53 14.90 4.63
C LEU A 58 -12.11 15.97 3.68
N ASN A 59 -12.89 15.59 2.68
CA ASN A 59 -13.56 16.55 1.82
C ASN A 59 -14.74 17.19 2.58
N GLY A 60 -14.71 18.50 2.81
CA GLY A 60 -15.84 19.24 3.39
C GLY A 60 -15.73 19.60 4.88
N ILE A 61 -14.52 19.70 5.44
CA ILE A 61 -14.32 20.12 6.83
C ILE A 61 -14.75 21.59 6.99
N ALA A 62 -15.83 21.86 7.73
CA ALA A 62 -16.35 23.21 7.92
C ALA A 62 -15.48 24.10 8.83
N ASN A 63 -14.68 23.49 9.71
CA ASN A 63 -13.93 24.17 10.78
C ASN A 63 -12.42 24.29 10.50
N ALA A 64 -12.00 24.05 9.27
CA ALA A 64 -10.60 24.16 8.84
C ALA A 64 -10.54 24.37 7.33
N SER A 65 -9.48 25.00 6.85
CA SER A 65 -9.19 25.02 5.42
C SER A 65 -8.40 23.77 5.05
N LEU A 66 -8.81 23.06 4.01
CA LEU A 66 -8.04 21.91 3.51
C LEU A 66 -6.90 22.43 2.63
N GLY A 67 -5.69 21.90 2.84
CA GLY A 67 -4.58 22.14 1.94
C GLY A 67 -4.90 21.66 0.52
N ASP A 68 -4.25 22.30 -0.46
CA ASP A 68 -4.49 22.04 -1.88
C ASP A 68 -3.95 20.66 -2.33
N THR A 69 -3.30 19.89 -1.45
CA THR A 69 -2.67 18.61 -1.80
C THR A 69 -2.83 17.59 -0.67
N LEU A 70 -3.08 16.33 -1.01
CA LEU A 70 -3.01 15.19 -0.09
C LEU A 70 -1.58 14.66 -0.04
N LEU A 71 -1.00 14.47 1.14
CA LEU A 71 0.22 13.68 1.30
C LEU A 71 -0.12 12.21 1.54
N LEU A 72 0.45 11.32 0.75
CA LEU A 72 0.35 9.88 0.91
C LEU A 72 1.74 9.31 1.14
N VAL A 73 1.93 8.58 2.23
CA VAL A 73 3.17 7.81 2.49
C VAL A 73 2.85 6.33 2.28
N CYS A 74 3.56 5.67 1.36
CA CYS A 74 3.36 4.25 1.09
C CYS A 74 4.65 3.57 0.66
N GLY A 75 4.68 2.23 0.71
CA GLY A 75 5.85 1.47 0.25
C GLY A 75 6.04 1.55 -1.27
N GLU A 76 7.30 1.63 -1.72
CA GLU A 76 7.72 1.65 -3.13
C GLU A 76 7.05 0.56 -3.99
N GLN A 77 6.93 -0.64 -3.41
CA GLN A 77 6.31 -1.81 -4.03
C GLN A 77 4.81 -1.63 -4.35
N HIS A 78 4.11 -0.74 -3.64
CA HIS A 78 2.67 -0.50 -3.81
C HIS A 78 2.36 0.84 -4.48
N ARG A 79 3.39 1.58 -4.96
CA ARG A 79 3.26 2.96 -5.46
C ARG A 79 2.13 3.16 -6.46
N ILE A 80 2.01 2.26 -7.45
CA ILE A 80 1.07 2.46 -8.57
C ILE A 80 -0.37 2.16 -8.14
N MET A 81 -0.57 1.08 -7.38
CA MET A 81 -1.89 0.75 -6.86
C MET A 81 -2.37 1.82 -5.87
N SER A 82 -1.48 2.29 -4.99
CA SER A 82 -1.81 3.33 -4.01
C SER A 82 -2.14 4.66 -4.70
N ALA A 83 -1.35 5.06 -5.71
CA ALA A 83 -1.64 6.22 -6.54
C ALA A 83 -3.02 6.11 -7.21
N ALA A 84 -3.36 4.95 -7.80
CA ALA A 84 -4.66 4.72 -8.42
C ALA A 84 -5.85 4.94 -7.46
N GLN A 85 -5.71 4.58 -6.18
CA GLN A 85 -6.78 4.75 -5.19
C GLN A 85 -7.03 6.21 -4.78
N VAL A 86 -6.06 7.10 -4.99
CA VAL A 86 -6.15 8.53 -4.63
C VAL A 86 -6.34 9.46 -5.83
N LEU A 87 -6.13 8.97 -7.05
CA LEU A 87 -6.28 9.74 -8.30
C LEU A 87 -7.72 10.23 -8.58
N GLY A 88 -8.75 9.62 -7.97
CA GLY A 88 -10.15 10.02 -8.12
C GLY A 88 -10.57 11.27 -7.31
N ARG A 89 -9.63 11.98 -6.68
CA ARG A 89 -9.91 13.16 -5.85
C ARG A 89 -9.92 14.45 -6.68
N ALA A 90 -10.62 15.45 -6.15
CA ALA A 90 -10.58 16.81 -6.68
C ALA A 90 -9.24 17.51 -6.43
N ALA A 91 -8.51 17.13 -5.37
CA ALA A 91 -7.20 17.68 -5.01
C ALA A 91 -6.07 16.73 -5.44
N PRO A 92 -4.95 17.24 -5.97
CA PRO A 92 -3.77 16.43 -6.30
C PRO A 92 -3.20 15.71 -5.07
N ALA A 93 -2.49 14.62 -5.31
CA ALA A 93 -1.78 13.88 -4.28
C ALA A 93 -0.27 13.92 -4.54
N ARG A 94 0.50 14.16 -3.48
CA ARG A 94 1.96 14.00 -3.46
C ARG A 94 2.28 12.74 -2.68
N ILE A 95 3.08 11.85 -3.27
CA ILE A 95 3.24 10.48 -2.80
C ILE A 95 4.70 10.23 -2.40
N LEU A 96 4.94 10.07 -1.10
CA LEU A 96 6.25 9.69 -0.57
C LEU A 96 6.39 8.17 -0.58
N LEU A 97 7.45 7.67 -1.20
CA LEU A 97 7.71 6.24 -1.37
C LEU A 97 8.77 5.77 -0.37
N GLU A 98 8.32 4.97 0.61
CA GLU A 98 9.19 4.31 1.57
C GLU A 98 9.88 3.11 0.91
N PRO A 99 11.22 3.02 0.97
CA PRO A 99 11.96 1.91 0.37
C PRO A 99 11.81 0.61 1.18
N ALA A 100 11.49 0.72 2.48
CA ALA A 100 11.23 -0.40 3.37
C ALA A 100 10.19 0.00 4.44
N ALA A 101 9.43 -0.97 4.96
CA ALA A 101 8.50 -0.70 6.05
C ALA A 101 9.26 -0.50 7.37
N ARG A 102 9.12 0.69 7.99
CA ARG A 102 9.70 1.02 9.30
C ARG A 102 8.68 1.49 10.35
N ASN A 103 7.40 1.16 10.17
CA ASN A 103 6.29 1.49 11.09
C ASN A 103 5.94 3.00 11.07
N THR A 104 5.04 3.48 11.94
CA THR A 104 4.36 4.77 11.76
C THR A 104 5.17 6.01 12.12
N ALA A 105 6.15 5.93 13.03
CA ALA A 105 6.93 7.12 13.42
C ALA A 105 7.85 7.62 12.29
N PRO A 106 8.60 6.76 11.58
CA PRO A 106 9.34 7.17 10.38
C PRO A 106 8.44 7.73 9.29
N ALA A 107 7.30 7.08 9.01
CA ALA A 107 6.36 7.49 7.97
C ALA A 107 5.80 8.91 8.22
N LEU A 108 5.36 9.22 9.45
CA LEU A 108 4.94 10.57 9.82
C LEU A 108 6.10 11.57 9.79
N THR A 109 7.31 11.15 10.18
CA THR A 109 8.49 12.02 10.13
C THR A 109 8.83 12.44 8.70
N LEU A 110 8.79 11.51 7.74
CA LEU A 110 8.95 11.81 6.32
C LEU A 110 7.87 12.79 5.82
N ALA A 111 6.60 12.56 6.17
CA ALA A 111 5.52 13.47 5.83
C ALA A 111 5.70 14.87 6.43
N ALA A 112 6.16 14.96 7.67
CA ALA A 112 6.41 16.25 8.33
C ALA A 112 7.61 16.99 7.74
N LEU A 113 8.69 16.29 7.37
CA LEU A 113 9.83 16.87 6.65
C LEU A 113 9.38 17.45 5.30
N ASP A 114 8.62 16.67 4.54
CA ASP A 114 8.09 17.10 3.25
C ASP A 114 7.09 18.27 3.38
N ALA A 115 6.25 18.26 4.40
CA ALA A 115 5.35 19.37 4.70
C ALA A 115 6.09 20.63 5.22
N SER A 116 7.26 20.48 5.83
CA SER A 116 8.00 21.60 6.43
C SER A 116 8.61 22.56 5.40
N VAL A 117 8.75 22.12 4.13
CA VAL A 117 9.16 23.02 3.04
C VAL A 117 8.00 23.83 2.46
N LEU A 118 6.76 23.56 2.90
CA LEU A 118 5.62 24.40 2.58
C LEU A 118 5.66 25.66 3.45
N ALA A 119 5.31 26.82 2.88
CA ALA A 119 5.54 28.14 3.48
C ALA A 119 4.84 28.37 4.84
N ASP A 120 3.80 27.61 5.17
CA ASP A 120 2.85 27.93 6.25
C ASP A 120 2.92 27.03 7.50
N ASP A 121 3.92 26.12 7.61
CA ASP A 121 4.05 25.16 8.73
C ASP A 121 2.70 24.49 9.09
N PRO A 122 2.15 23.67 8.17
CA PRO A 122 0.75 23.27 8.23
C PRO A 122 0.44 22.33 9.41
N VAL A 123 -0.83 22.30 9.80
CA VAL A 123 -1.36 21.25 10.69
C VAL A 123 -1.55 19.98 9.86
N LEU A 124 -0.85 18.92 10.23
CA LEU A 124 -1.00 17.60 9.63
C LEU A 124 -2.17 16.87 10.29
N ALA A 125 -3.14 16.41 9.50
CA ALA A 125 -4.13 15.44 9.94
C ALA A 125 -3.74 14.05 9.42
N VAL A 126 -3.11 13.28 10.30
CA VAL A 126 -2.44 12.01 10.01
C VAL A 126 -3.40 10.86 10.27
N MET A 127 -3.68 10.08 9.24
CA MET A 127 -4.64 8.99 9.30
C MET A 127 -4.03 7.68 8.77
N PRO A 128 -4.27 6.55 9.45
CA PRO A 128 -4.07 5.25 8.87
C PRO A 128 -5.02 5.02 7.68
N ALA A 129 -4.53 4.35 6.64
CA ALA A 129 -5.27 4.13 5.40
C ALA A 129 -6.39 3.08 5.50
N ASP A 130 -6.52 2.40 6.63
CA ASP A 130 -7.23 1.14 6.82
C ASP A 130 -8.39 1.20 7.83
N HIS A 131 -8.74 2.41 8.30
CA HIS A 131 -9.87 2.61 9.20
C HIS A 131 -11.20 2.75 8.48
N VAL A 132 -12.25 2.22 9.09
CA VAL A 132 -13.65 2.51 8.74
C VAL A 132 -14.21 3.55 9.70
N ILE A 133 -14.91 4.53 9.13
CA ILE A 133 -15.60 5.60 9.85
C ILE A 133 -17.04 5.60 9.34
N GLY A 134 -18.00 5.34 10.23
CA GLY A 134 -19.42 5.29 9.88
C GLY A 134 -20.04 6.69 9.69
N ASP A 135 -19.70 7.64 10.56
CA ASP A 135 -20.21 9.02 10.51
C ASP A 135 -19.09 9.99 10.10
N VAL A 136 -19.06 10.32 8.81
CA VAL A 136 -18.05 11.23 8.24
C VAL A 136 -18.18 12.65 8.79
N GLY A 137 -19.40 13.12 9.09
CA GLY A 137 -19.63 14.46 9.63
C GLY A 137 -19.03 14.61 11.03
N ALA A 138 -19.34 13.67 11.92
CA ALA A 138 -18.78 13.63 13.27
C ALA A 138 -17.24 13.51 13.27
N PHE A 139 -16.68 12.75 12.33
CA PHE A 139 -15.24 12.65 12.13
C PHE A 139 -14.62 13.98 11.69
N GLN A 140 -15.18 14.66 10.70
CA GLN A 140 -14.68 15.95 10.21
C GLN A 140 -14.73 17.03 11.30
N GLU A 141 -15.78 17.04 12.12
CA GLU A 141 -15.88 17.93 13.27
C GLU A 141 -14.78 17.64 14.30
N ALA A 142 -14.50 16.37 14.60
CA ALA A 142 -13.43 15.98 15.52
C ALA A 142 -12.05 16.42 15.02
N ILE A 143 -11.77 16.25 13.71
CA ILE A 143 -10.55 16.73 13.07
C ILE A 143 -10.43 18.26 13.18
N GLY A 144 -11.52 19.00 12.91
CA GLY A 144 -11.52 20.46 13.05
C GLY A 144 -11.25 20.93 14.48
N ARG A 145 -11.81 20.25 15.49
CA ARG A 145 -11.51 20.53 16.91
C ARG A 145 -10.05 20.24 17.24
N ALA A 146 -9.54 19.08 16.82
CA ALA A 146 -8.16 18.68 17.05
C ALA A 146 -7.16 19.65 16.39
N ALA A 147 -7.47 20.12 15.17
CA ALA A 147 -6.61 21.05 14.45
C ALA A 147 -6.42 22.40 15.18
N ARG A 148 -7.43 22.87 15.93
CA ARG A 148 -7.31 24.09 16.75
C ARG A 148 -6.29 23.93 17.88
N TYR A 149 -6.33 22.80 18.60
CA TYR A 149 -5.31 22.48 19.62
C TYR A 149 -3.92 22.28 19.00
N ALA A 150 -3.83 21.60 17.85
CA ALA A 150 -2.57 21.41 17.14
C ALA A 150 -1.97 22.74 16.65
N GLN A 151 -2.82 23.68 16.22
CA GLN A 151 -2.41 25.04 15.88
C GLN A 151 -1.85 25.79 17.10
N GLU A 152 -2.14 25.39 18.33
CA GLU A 152 -1.56 25.97 19.55
C GLU A 152 -0.26 25.29 19.99
N GLY A 153 0.21 24.28 19.25
CA GLY A 153 1.46 23.58 19.54
C GLY A 153 1.30 22.22 20.23
N ALA A 154 0.07 21.72 20.38
CA ALA A 154 -0.19 20.39 20.92
C ALA A 154 0.02 19.27 19.88
N ILE A 155 0.31 18.07 20.36
CA ILE A 155 0.15 16.83 19.58
C ILE A 155 -1.16 16.19 20.02
N VAL A 156 -2.12 16.13 19.10
CA VAL A 156 -3.48 15.67 19.40
C VAL A 156 -3.67 14.28 18.85
N THR A 157 -4.34 13.41 19.61
CA THR A 157 -4.85 12.12 19.13
C THR A 157 -6.37 12.08 19.27
N LEU A 158 -7.03 11.29 18.42
CA LEU A 158 -8.46 11.03 18.54
C LEU A 158 -8.70 9.77 19.37
N GLY A 159 -9.47 9.89 20.45
CA GLY A 159 -9.79 8.79 21.36
C GLY A 159 -11.20 8.25 21.16
N VAL A 160 -11.36 6.93 21.14
CA VAL A 160 -12.65 6.26 20.97
C VAL A 160 -13.10 5.64 22.30
N LEU A 161 -14.35 5.83 22.68
CA LEU A 161 -14.88 5.22 23.91
C LEU A 161 -14.87 3.68 23.79
N PRO A 162 -14.22 2.95 24.71
CA PRO A 162 -14.16 1.50 24.66
C PRO A 162 -15.53 0.89 24.87
N ARG A 163 -15.87 -0.09 24.02
CA ARG A 163 -17.10 -0.89 24.14
C ARG A 163 -16.85 -2.31 24.66
N ARG A 164 -15.58 -2.71 24.71
CA ARG A 164 -15.10 -4.01 25.18
C ARG A 164 -13.65 -3.90 25.66
N ALA A 165 -13.15 -4.94 26.31
CA ALA A 165 -11.75 -5.04 26.69
C ALA A 165 -10.94 -5.55 25.48
N GLU A 166 -10.54 -4.64 24.60
CA GLU A 166 -9.70 -4.96 23.43
C GLU A 166 -8.23 -5.00 23.83
N THR A 167 -7.49 -6.02 23.40
CA THR A 167 -6.03 -6.15 23.68
C THR A 167 -5.18 -5.75 22.48
N GLY A 168 -5.80 -5.65 21.29
CA GLY A 168 -5.14 -5.22 20.07
C GLY A 168 -4.96 -3.70 19.92
N TYR A 169 -5.59 -2.89 20.77
CA TYR A 169 -5.57 -1.42 20.70
C TYR A 169 -4.70 -0.80 21.79
N GLY A 170 -4.19 0.40 21.52
CA GLY A 170 -3.67 1.29 22.54
C GLY A 170 -4.79 1.92 23.38
N TYR A 171 -4.48 2.27 24.62
CA TYR A 171 -5.36 2.96 25.56
C TYR A 171 -4.73 4.28 25.99
N ILE A 172 -5.56 5.29 26.13
CA ILE A 172 -5.20 6.66 26.53
C ILE A 172 -5.96 6.94 27.82
N GLN A 173 -5.24 7.19 28.91
CA GLN A 173 -5.86 7.69 30.13
C GLN A 173 -6.24 9.15 29.94
N VAL A 174 -7.53 9.43 30.07
CA VAL A 174 -8.10 10.78 29.93
C VAL A 174 -7.81 11.56 31.21
N GLY A 175 -7.08 12.67 31.07
CA GLY A 175 -6.76 13.58 32.15
C GLY A 175 -7.71 14.77 32.23
N GLU A 176 -7.20 15.88 32.75
CA GLU A 176 -7.99 17.10 32.98
C GLU A 176 -8.50 17.73 31.68
N PRO A 177 -9.73 18.30 31.68
CA PRO A 177 -10.27 19.04 30.53
C PRO A 177 -9.35 20.20 30.10
N ARG A 178 -9.22 20.40 28.79
CA ARG A 178 -8.47 21.49 28.18
C ARG A 178 -9.36 22.35 27.30
N THR A 179 -9.25 23.66 27.47
CA THR A 179 -9.88 24.65 26.58
C THR A 179 -8.80 25.29 25.72
N GLY A 180 -8.91 25.15 24.41
CA GLY A 180 -7.97 25.74 23.46
C GLY A 180 -8.20 27.25 23.37
N ARG A 181 -7.10 28.02 23.29
CA ARG A 181 -7.12 29.48 23.10
C ARG A 181 -7.74 29.89 21.77
N LEU A 182 -7.69 29.03 20.76
CA LEU A 182 -8.26 29.21 19.41
C LEU A 182 -9.65 28.57 19.28
N GLY A 183 -10.37 28.37 20.40
CA GLY A 183 -11.73 27.80 20.38
C GLY A 183 -11.76 26.27 20.28
N GLY A 184 -10.66 25.59 20.62
CA GLY A 184 -10.67 24.15 20.85
C GLY A 184 -11.57 23.80 22.04
N GLN A 185 -12.53 22.90 21.83
CA GLN A 185 -13.45 22.42 22.87
C GLN A 185 -13.46 20.89 22.93
N GLY A 186 -13.71 20.34 24.12
CA GLY A 186 -13.85 18.89 24.32
C GLY A 186 -12.54 18.10 24.24
N GLY A 187 -11.38 18.77 24.29
CA GLY A 187 -10.07 18.12 24.44
C GLY A 187 -9.74 17.89 25.92
N TYR A 188 -8.95 16.86 26.19
CA TYR A 188 -8.47 16.49 27.51
C TYR A 188 -6.96 16.27 27.46
N ALA A 189 -6.26 16.54 28.56
CA ALA A 189 -4.84 16.18 28.66
C ALA A 189 -4.68 14.65 28.59
N ILE A 190 -3.61 14.18 27.98
CA ILE A 190 -3.24 12.75 28.05
C ILE A 190 -2.52 12.51 29.38
N GLY A 191 -3.13 11.72 30.27
CA GLY A 191 -2.51 11.33 31.53
C GLY A 191 -1.48 10.21 31.34
N ARG A 192 -1.81 9.22 30.51
CA ARG A 192 -0.94 8.10 30.18
C ARG A 192 -1.28 7.52 28.83
N PHE A 193 -0.28 6.98 28.15
CA PHE A 193 -0.44 6.17 26.96
C PHE A 193 -0.02 4.73 27.25
N VAL A 194 -0.82 3.74 26.85
CA VAL A 194 -0.53 2.32 27.08
C VAL A 194 -0.86 1.52 25.82
N GLU A 195 0.16 1.01 25.14
CA GLU A 195 -0.03 0.23 23.91
C GLU A 195 -0.27 -1.26 24.20
N LYS A 196 -1.35 -1.82 23.64
CA LYS A 196 -1.69 -3.26 23.64
C LYS A 196 -1.58 -3.94 25.02
N PRO A 197 -2.42 -3.56 26.00
CA PRO A 197 -2.41 -4.16 27.32
C PRO A 197 -2.82 -5.64 27.29
N ASN A 198 -2.41 -6.39 28.32
CA ASN A 198 -2.94 -7.73 28.55
C ASN A 198 -4.44 -7.70 28.90
N ALA A 199 -5.13 -8.84 28.77
CA ALA A 199 -6.57 -8.94 28.99
C ALA A 199 -7.04 -8.38 30.35
N ALA A 200 -6.33 -8.71 31.43
CA ALA A 200 -6.67 -8.24 32.77
C ALA A 200 -6.50 -6.71 32.95
N LEU A 201 -5.56 -6.09 32.23
CA LEU A 201 -5.42 -4.63 32.19
C LEU A 201 -6.52 -4.00 31.32
N ALA A 202 -6.80 -4.55 30.14
CA ALA A 202 -7.86 -4.07 29.27
C ALA A 202 -9.24 -4.09 29.96
N GLU A 203 -9.54 -5.15 30.71
CA GLU A 203 -10.75 -5.23 31.53
C GLU A 203 -10.79 -4.14 32.60
N ARG A 204 -9.67 -3.91 33.31
CA ARG A 204 -9.60 -2.84 34.32
C ARG A 204 -9.80 -1.46 33.70
N TYR A 205 -9.21 -1.19 32.54
CA TYR A 205 -9.38 0.08 31.83
C TYR A 205 -10.82 0.29 31.37
N LEU A 206 -11.48 -0.75 30.86
CA LEU A 206 -12.89 -0.69 30.51
C LEU A 206 -13.77 -0.39 31.73
N HIS A 207 -13.54 -1.09 32.86
CA HIS A 207 -14.34 -0.90 34.07
C HIS A 207 -14.13 0.46 34.74
N SER A 208 -12.93 1.05 34.63
CA SER A 208 -12.67 2.37 35.23
C SER A 208 -13.39 3.50 34.49
N GLY A 209 -13.54 3.38 33.16
CA GLY A 209 -14.13 4.42 32.32
C GLY A 209 -13.20 5.61 32.03
N ASP A 210 -12.00 5.62 32.61
CA ASP A 210 -11.03 6.71 32.47
C ASP A 210 -10.15 6.57 31.22
N TYR A 211 -10.26 5.46 30.50
CA TYR A 211 -9.42 5.16 29.37
C TYR A 211 -10.22 5.11 28.08
N TRP A 212 -9.67 5.73 27.03
CA TRP A 212 -10.17 5.64 25.67
C TRP A 212 -9.24 4.83 24.78
N TRP A 213 -9.76 4.18 23.76
CA TRP A 213 -8.93 3.56 22.74
C TRP A 213 -8.21 4.63 21.93
N ASN A 214 -6.92 4.42 21.68
CA ASN A 214 -6.17 5.17 20.69
C ASN A 214 -6.66 4.79 19.29
N SER A 215 -7.19 5.77 18.55
CA SER A 215 -7.62 5.52 17.18
C SER A 215 -6.47 5.44 16.18
N GLY A 216 -5.24 5.81 16.56
CA GLY A 216 -4.10 5.93 15.63
C GLY A 216 -4.18 7.14 14.69
N ILE A 217 -5.17 8.02 14.85
CA ILE A 217 -5.30 9.29 14.11
C ILE A 217 -4.67 10.39 14.95
N PHE A 218 -3.70 11.09 14.36
CA PHE A 218 -2.96 12.17 15.02
C PHE A 218 -3.15 13.49 14.28
N VAL A 219 -3.23 14.58 15.02
CA VAL A 219 -3.30 15.94 14.47
C VAL A 219 -2.24 16.79 15.15
N THR A 220 -1.27 17.25 14.38
CA THR A 220 -0.10 17.98 14.90
C THR A 220 0.43 18.92 13.85
N ARG A 221 1.06 20.02 14.26
CA ARG A 221 1.84 20.82 13.34
C ARG A 221 3.10 20.09 12.89
N ALA A 222 3.54 20.32 11.65
CA ALA A 222 4.76 19.72 11.11
C ALA A 222 5.99 20.06 11.99
N SER A 223 6.19 21.35 12.32
CA SER A 223 7.31 21.77 13.19
C SER A 223 7.26 21.17 14.59
N VAL A 224 6.06 21.01 15.17
CA VAL A 224 5.86 20.42 16.51
C VAL A 224 6.23 18.93 16.49
N TRP A 225 5.79 18.19 15.46
CA TRP A 225 6.20 16.80 15.29
C TRP A 225 7.71 16.66 15.17
N LEU A 226 8.33 17.46 14.29
CA LEU A 226 9.78 17.44 14.08
C LEU A 226 10.55 17.80 15.37
N LYS A 227 10.05 18.73 16.17
CA LYS A 227 10.62 19.05 17.50
C LYS A 227 10.51 17.85 18.45
N ALA A 228 9.34 17.20 18.52
CA ALA A 228 9.12 16.06 19.41
C ALA A 228 9.99 14.86 19.03
N ILE A 229 9.96 14.42 17.76
CA ILE A 229 10.71 13.26 17.30
C ILE A 229 12.22 13.47 17.39
N ARG A 230 12.72 14.70 17.15
CA ARG A 230 14.15 15.00 17.33
C ARG A 230 14.63 14.82 18.77
N ALA A 231 13.78 15.13 19.75
CA ALA A 231 14.15 15.01 21.15
C ALA A 231 13.93 13.60 21.71
N LEU A 232 12.84 12.94 21.29
CA LEU A 232 12.44 11.65 21.85
C LEU A 232 13.06 10.48 21.07
N ALA A 233 13.14 10.55 19.74
CA ALA A 233 13.73 9.51 18.89
C ALA A 233 14.71 10.12 17.87
N PRO A 234 15.86 10.67 18.34
CA PRO A 234 16.81 11.39 17.49
C PRO A 234 17.32 10.56 16.32
N ASP A 235 17.49 9.25 16.50
CA ASP A 235 17.98 8.33 15.45
C ASP A 235 16.96 8.19 14.30
N ILE A 236 15.66 8.14 14.62
CA ILE A 236 14.59 8.14 13.61
C ILE A 236 14.61 9.47 12.85
N HIS A 237 14.63 10.60 13.57
CA HIS A 237 14.69 11.92 12.95
C HIS A 237 15.89 12.06 12.01
N ALA A 238 17.09 11.70 12.47
CA ALA A 238 18.33 11.83 11.71
C ALA A 238 18.31 10.99 10.43
N ALA A 239 17.88 9.72 10.51
CA ALA A 239 17.78 8.85 9.35
C ALA A 239 16.73 9.36 8.34
N CYS A 240 15.55 9.78 8.81
CA CYS A 240 14.51 10.35 7.95
C CYS A 240 14.95 11.65 7.27
N ASP A 241 15.61 12.58 7.98
CA ASP A 241 16.12 13.85 7.41
C ASP A 241 17.18 13.58 6.34
N ALA A 242 18.15 12.69 6.61
CA ALA A 242 19.16 12.30 5.64
C ALA A 242 18.55 11.67 4.38
N ALA A 243 17.63 10.72 4.56
CA ALA A 243 17.01 9.99 3.46
C ALA A 243 16.05 10.86 2.63
N TRP A 244 15.33 11.78 3.26
CA TRP A 244 14.47 12.73 2.56
C TRP A 244 15.29 13.76 1.77
N ARG A 245 16.39 14.28 2.33
CA ARG A 245 17.29 15.21 1.61
C ARG A 245 17.98 14.59 0.39
N ALA A 246 18.33 13.32 0.49
CA ALA A 246 18.90 12.55 -0.61
C ALA A 246 17.83 11.98 -1.57
N GLY A 247 16.54 12.22 -1.28
CA GLY A 247 15.43 11.73 -2.07
C GLY A 247 15.34 12.33 -3.46
N ILE A 248 14.65 11.63 -4.35
CA ILE A 248 14.49 11.98 -5.77
C ILE A 248 13.03 12.34 -6.04
N ALA A 249 12.79 13.55 -6.55
CA ALA A 249 11.47 14.01 -6.95
C ALA A 249 11.11 13.50 -8.37
N GLU A 250 9.97 12.83 -8.49
CA GLU A 250 9.42 12.27 -9.73
C GLU A 250 7.89 12.42 -9.73
N ASP A 251 7.37 13.60 -10.06
CA ASP A 251 5.93 13.90 -9.92
C ASP A 251 5.00 12.79 -10.48
N PRO A 252 4.01 12.30 -9.70
CA PRO A 252 3.59 12.75 -8.35
C PRO A 252 4.36 12.11 -7.18
N PHE A 253 5.37 11.31 -7.47
CA PHE A 253 6.16 10.55 -6.50
C PHE A 253 7.36 11.35 -5.97
N PHE A 254 7.77 11.01 -4.76
CA PHE A 254 9.04 11.39 -4.18
C PHE A 254 9.66 10.15 -3.54
N ARG A 255 10.77 9.68 -4.10
CA ARG A 255 11.44 8.46 -3.66
C ARG A 255 12.41 8.80 -2.55
N ILE A 256 12.22 8.20 -1.38
CA ILE A 256 13.15 8.34 -0.26
C ILE A 256 14.40 7.51 -0.55
N ASP A 257 15.58 8.07 -0.25
CA ASP A 257 16.84 7.36 -0.49
C ASP A 257 16.93 6.08 0.35
N ALA A 258 17.14 4.94 -0.32
CA ALA A 258 17.13 3.64 0.32
C ALA A 258 18.33 3.42 1.25
N ALA A 259 19.52 3.88 0.87
CA ALA A 259 20.74 3.65 1.62
C ALA A 259 20.73 4.43 2.95
N ALA A 260 20.29 5.69 2.91
CA ALA A 260 20.13 6.52 4.10
C ALA A 260 18.97 6.04 5.00
N PHE A 261 17.88 5.55 4.40
CA PHE A 261 16.72 5.09 5.18
C PHE A 261 16.92 3.73 5.84
N ASP A 262 17.82 2.88 5.35
CA ASP A 262 18.06 1.55 5.91
C ASP A 262 18.46 1.60 7.40
N ALA A 263 19.22 2.64 7.78
CA ALA A 263 19.63 2.90 9.16
C ALA A 263 18.48 3.38 10.07
N CYS A 264 17.30 3.69 9.54
CA CYS A 264 16.16 4.17 10.33
C CYS A 264 15.60 3.06 11.23
N PRO A 265 15.54 3.25 12.57
CA PRO A 265 14.88 2.32 13.45
C PRO A 265 13.40 2.15 13.11
N SER A 266 12.88 0.94 13.28
CA SER A 266 11.44 0.68 13.11
C SER A 266 10.70 0.86 14.43
N ASP A 267 9.84 1.87 14.51
CA ASP A 267 9.04 2.13 15.72
C ASP A 267 7.71 2.85 15.39
N SER A 268 6.72 2.74 16.28
CA SER A 268 5.43 3.42 16.11
C SER A 268 5.43 4.82 16.72
N ILE A 269 4.52 5.66 16.27
CA ILE A 269 4.25 6.99 16.86
C ILE A 269 3.98 6.86 18.37
N ASP A 270 3.26 5.81 18.74
CA ASP A 270 2.82 5.53 20.11
C ASP A 270 4.01 5.34 21.07
N TYR A 271 4.96 4.48 20.70
CA TYR A 271 6.14 4.19 21.52
C TYR A 271 7.22 5.27 21.39
N ALA A 272 7.55 5.67 20.17
CA ALA A 272 8.66 6.58 19.91
C ALA A 272 8.40 7.99 20.48
N VAL A 273 7.13 8.41 20.51
CA VAL A 273 6.73 9.78 20.86
C VAL A 273 5.67 9.82 21.96
N MET A 274 4.48 9.22 21.76
CA MET A 274 3.31 9.55 22.60
C MET A 274 3.45 9.09 24.06
N GLU A 275 3.95 7.87 24.30
CA GLU A 275 4.18 7.34 25.64
C GLU A 275 5.20 8.21 26.40
N ARG A 276 6.30 8.55 25.73
CA ARG A 276 7.37 9.36 26.31
C ARG A 276 6.97 10.82 26.49
N LEU A 277 6.13 11.35 25.61
CA LEU A 277 5.56 12.70 25.71
C LEU A 277 4.60 12.82 26.89
N ALA A 278 3.83 11.78 27.18
CA ALA A 278 2.96 11.75 28.35
C ALA A 278 3.77 11.73 29.67
N GLU A 279 4.97 11.15 29.66
CA GLU A 279 5.86 11.08 30.82
C GLU A 279 6.80 12.29 30.97
N SER A 280 7.09 13.01 29.88
CA SER A 280 8.06 14.12 29.86
C SER A 280 7.41 15.46 29.53
N HIS A 281 7.43 16.37 30.50
CA HIS A 281 6.96 17.75 30.32
C HIS A 281 8.04 18.73 29.82
N GLU A 282 9.28 18.29 29.70
CA GLU A 282 10.44 19.17 29.42
C GLU A 282 10.40 19.80 28.03
N LEU A 283 9.69 19.18 27.08
CA LEU A 283 9.60 19.67 25.70
C LEU A 283 8.63 20.84 25.54
N GLY A 284 7.78 21.11 26.53
CA GLY A 284 6.72 22.11 26.44
C GLY A 284 5.72 21.83 25.30
N ILE A 285 5.57 20.56 24.92
CA ILE A 285 4.60 20.09 23.94
C ILE A 285 3.53 19.34 24.73
N GLU A 286 2.27 19.71 24.56
CA GLU A 286 1.16 19.07 25.26
C GLU A 286 0.56 17.93 24.43
N GLY A 287 0.34 16.79 25.06
CA GLY A 287 -0.47 15.70 24.50
C GLY A 287 -1.94 15.89 24.82
N ILE A 288 -2.79 15.95 23.79
CA ILE A 288 -4.24 16.14 23.96
C ILE A 288 -5.01 14.99 23.30
N VAL A 289 -6.06 14.52 23.95
CA VAL A 289 -7.03 13.59 23.37
C VAL A 289 -8.36 14.29 23.10
N VAL A 290 -8.91 14.11 21.90
CA VAL A 290 -10.24 14.60 21.50
C VAL A 290 -11.15 13.40 21.23
N PRO A 291 -12.40 13.38 21.72
CA PRO A 291 -13.31 12.25 21.52
C PRO A 291 -13.70 12.10 20.05
N LEU A 292 -13.69 10.85 19.59
CA LEU A 292 -14.13 10.40 18.28
C LEU A 292 -15.35 9.48 18.43
N SER A 293 -16.54 10.08 18.29
CA SER A 293 -17.81 9.37 18.24
C SER A 293 -18.32 9.31 16.79
N ALA A 294 -17.61 8.56 15.94
CA ALA A 294 -17.86 8.52 14.49
C ALA A 294 -18.02 7.10 13.93
N GLY A 295 -18.35 6.12 14.77
CA GLY A 295 -18.42 4.70 14.37
C GLY A 295 -17.08 4.18 13.85
N TRP A 296 -15.99 4.47 14.56
CA TRP A 296 -14.62 4.07 14.17
C TRP A 296 -14.36 2.57 14.36
N SER A 297 -13.59 1.99 13.44
CA SER A 297 -13.05 0.63 13.51
C SER A 297 -11.72 0.51 12.76
N ASP A 298 -10.66 -0.03 13.40
CA ASP A 298 -9.41 -0.46 12.75
C ASP A 298 -9.61 -1.85 12.13
N VAL A 299 -10.12 -1.93 10.90
CA VAL A 299 -10.49 -3.19 10.25
C VAL A 299 -9.26 -4.10 10.05
N GLY A 300 -8.91 -4.85 11.09
CA GLY A 300 -7.68 -5.62 11.20
C GLY A 300 -7.91 -7.13 11.21
N THR A 301 -9.15 -7.58 11.38
CA THR A 301 -9.55 -8.99 11.48
C THR A 301 -10.97 -9.22 10.95
N TRP A 302 -11.30 -10.48 10.67
CA TRP A 302 -12.60 -10.86 10.09
C TRP A 302 -13.78 -10.66 11.04
N ASP A 303 -13.59 -10.81 12.35
CA ASP A 303 -14.62 -10.50 13.35
C ASP A 303 -14.95 -8.99 13.36
N ALA A 304 -13.95 -8.12 13.24
CA ALA A 304 -14.17 -6.68 13.11
C ALA A 304 -14.97 -6.33 11.84
N ILE A 305 -14.74 -7.04 10.73
CA ILE A 305 -15.53 -6.89 9.50
C ILE A 305 -16.98 -7.33 9.73
N TRP A 306 -17.19 -8.49 10.38
CA TRP A 306 -18.53 -8.97 10.71
C TRP A 306 -19.29 -7.97 11.60
N GLU A 307 -18.63 -7.35 12.57
CA GLU A 307 -19.25 -6.37 13.48
C GLU A 307 -19.86 -5.18 12.73
N ILE A 308 -19.14 -4.62 11.76
CA ILE A 308 -19.53 -3.37 11.06
C ILE A 308 -20.38 -3.60 9.81
N MET A 309 -20.41 -4.82 9.29
CA MET A 309 -21.21 -5.14 8.10
C MET A 309 -22.70 -5.31 8.45
N PRO A 310 -23.60 -4.97 7.50
CA PRO A 310 -25.02 -5.30 7.61
C PRO A 310 -25.22 -6.82 7.78
N LYS A 311 -26.12 -7.19 8.69
CA LYS A 311 -26.44 -8.58 9.02
C LYS A 311 -27.85 -8.92 8.57
N ASP A 312 -28.09 -10.19 8.25
CA ASP A 312 -29.44 -10.73 8.11
C ASP A 312 -30.11 -10.98 9.48
N ASP A 313 -31.33 -11.50 9.47
CA ASP A 313 -32.12 -11.80 10.67
C ASP A 313 -31.48 -12.87 11.58
N GLN A 314 -30.52 -13.64 11.07
CA GLN A 314 -29.79 -14.67 11.80
C GLN A 314 -28.38 -14.21 12.20
N GLY A 315 -28.06 -12.92 12.01
CA GLY A 315 -26.76 -12.36 12.35
C GLY A 315 -25.65 -12.67 11.32
N ASN A 316 -25.98 -13.17 10.13
CA ASN A 316 -24.98 -13.51 9.12
C ASN A 316 -24.64 -12.31 8.24
N VAL A 317 -23.40 -12.29 7.77
CA VAL A 317 -22.88 -11.36 6.77
C VAL A 317 -22.50 -12.16 5.52
N ALA A 318 -22.99 -11.72 4.36
CA ALA A 318 -22.67 -12.32 3.07
C ALA A 318 -22.13 -11.28 2.08
N ARG A 319 -21.06 -11.65 1.37
CA ARG A 319 -20.56 -10.93 0.19
C ARG A 319 -20.19 -11.91 -0.92
N GLY A 320 -20.83 -11.80 -2.08
CA GLY A 320 -20.66 -12.73 -3.20
C GLY A 320 -21.74 -13.82 -3.24
N PRO A 321 -21.58 -14.84 -4.10
CA PRO A 321 -22.56 -15.91 -4.25
C PRO A 321 -22.58 -16.82 -3.02
N ILE A 322 -23.58 -16.65 -2.14
CA ILE A 322 -23.69 -17.34 -0.85
C ILE A 322 -25.12 -17.82 -0.64
N VAL A 323 -25.26 -19.02 -0.08
CA VAL A 323 -26.52 -19.60 0.39
C VAL A 323 -26.35 -20.06 1.83
N PHE A 324 -27.23 -19.58 2.71
CA PHE A 324 -27.32 -20.02 4.10
C PHE A 324 -28.50 -20.97 4.27
N GLU A 325 -28.26 -22.04 5.03
CA GLU A 325 -29.28 -22.94 5.58
C GLU A 325 -28.94 -23.14 7.06
N ASP A 326 -29.85 -22.85 7.98
CA ASP A 326 -29.64 -23.00 9.43
C ASP A 326 -28.29 -22.47 9.94
N THR A 327 -27.85 -21.31 9.43
CA THR A 327 -26.56 -20.69 9.80
C THR A 327 -26.78 -19.41 10.59
N GLN A 328 -25.95 -19.16 11.62
CA GLN A 328 -26.09 -18.01 12.51
C GLN A 328 -24.76 -17.31 12.79
N ASP A 329 -24.82 -16.01 13.02
CA ASP A 329 -23.70 -15.18 13.50
C ASP A 329 -22.39 -15.34 12.69
N SER A 330 -22.49 -15.63 11.40
CA SER A 330 -21.35 -16.05 10.56
C SER A 330 -20.99 -15.03 9.47
N LEU A 331 -19.73 -15.03 9.02
CA LEU A 331 -19.25 -14.18 7.92
C LEU A 331 -18.80 -15.04 6.75
N LEU A 332 -19.48 -14.91 5.62
CA LEU A 332 -19.13 -15.57 4.38
C LEU A 332 -18.76 -14.55 3.31
N ARG A 333 -17.65 -14.78 2.63
CA ARG A 333 -17.21 -14.00 1.47
C ARG A 333 -16.70 -14.90 0.36
N SER A 334 -17.16 -14.65 -0.86
CA SER A 334 -16.70 -15.30 -2.08
C SER A 334 -16.31 -14.28 -3.14
N GLU A 335 -15.15 -14.49 -3.76
CA GLU A 335 -14.69 -13.73 -4.93
C GLU A 335 -15.05 -14.43 -6.26
N GLY A 336 -15.70 -15.60 -6.21
CA GLY A 336 -16.18 -16.27 -7.42
C GLY A 336 -17.10 -17.46 -7.21
N ARG A 337 -16.74 -18.43 -6.35
CA ARG A 337 -17.50 -19.70 -6.23
C ARG A 337 -18.69 -19.57 -5.28
N LEU A 338 -19.80 -20.24 -5.59
CA LEU A 338 -20.92 -20.35 -4.66
C LEU A 338 -20.49 -21.03 -3.35
N ILE A 339 -20.73 -20.38 -2.22
CA ILE A 339 -20.56 -20.97 -0.89
C ILE A 339 -21.94 -21.35 -0.34
N ALA A 340 -22.14 -22.62 0.01
CA ALA A 340 -23.29 -23.08 0.78
C ALA A 340 -22.87 -23.37 2.23
N CYS A 341 -23.53 -22.75 3.20
CA CYS A 341 -23.28 -22.95 4.63
C CYS A 341 -24.52 -23.56 5.28
N VAL A 342 -24.36 -24.72 5.92
CA VAL A 342 -25.48 -25.50 6.46
C VAL A 342 -25.22 -25.83 7.92
N GLY A 343 -26.11 -25.40 8.82
CA GLY A 343 -26.07 -25.79 10.24
C GLY A 343 -24.89 -25.22 11.04
N MET A 344 -24.27 -24.13 10.59
CA MET A 344 -23.05 -23.58 11.18
C MET A 344 -23.33 -22.36 12.05
N LYS A 345 -22.49 -22.12 13.06
CA LYS A 345 -22.56 -20.92 13.89
C LYS A 345 -21.15 -20.36 14.14
N ASP A 346 -21.05 -19.03 14.18
CA ASP A 346 -19.81 -18.31 14.45
C ASP A 346 -18.66 -18.73 13.53
N VAL A 347 -18.95 -18.96 12.24
CA VAL A 347 -17.94 -19.34 11.24
C VAL A 347 -17.58 -18.16 10.34
N VAL A 348 -16.30 -18.08 9.99
CA VAL A 348 -15.77 -17.21 8.95
C VAL A 348 -15.33 -18.10 7.79
N VAL A 349 -15.91 -17.90 6.60
CA VAL A 349 -15.49 -18.57 5.36
C VAL A 349 -15.16 -17.54 4.30
N ILE A 350 -13.91 -17.54 3.84
CA ILE A 350 -13.43 -16.60 2.84
C ILE A 350 -12.85 -17.40 1.67
N GLU A 351 -13.46 -17.26 0.50
CA GLU A 351 -13.02 -17.88 -0.75
C GLU A 351 -12.37 -16.84 -1.66
N THR A 352 -11.14 -17.13 -2.07
CA THR A 352 -10.43 -16.49 -3.18
C THR A 352 -10.14 -17.51 -4.27
N PRO A 353 -9.79 -17.10 -5.50
CA PRO A 353 -9.59 -18.04 -6.62
C PRO A 353 -8.57 -19.17 -6.38
N ASP A 354 -7.68 -19.00 -5.40
CA ASP A 354 -6.54 -19.86 -5.09
C ASP A 354 -6.52 -20.40 -3.65
N ALA A 355 -7.42 -19.94 -2.78
CA ALA A 355 -7.42 -20.32 -1.36
C ALA A 355 -8.81 -20.18 -0.72
N VAL A 356 -9.09 -21.05 0.26
CA VAL A 356 -10.27 -20.94 1.13
C VAL A 356 -9.80 -20.93 2.57
N LEU A 357 -10.25 -19.94 3.33
CA LEU A 357 -10.14 -19.94 4.79
C LEU A 357 -11.47 -20.36 5.39
N VAL A 358 -11.42 -21.28 6.34
CA VAL A 358 -12.52 -21.59 7.25
C VAL A 358 -11.98 -21.47 8.66
N ALA A 359 -12.61 -20.64 9.49
CA ALA A 359 -12.20 -20.44 10.87
C ALA A 359 -13.42 -20.21 11.78
N ASN A 360 -13.29 -20.55 13.05
CA ASN A 360 -14.20 -20.00 14.05
C ASN A 360 -13.95 -18.49 14.17
N LYS A 361 -15.01 -17.70 14.24
CA LYS A 361 -14.98 -16.23 14.32
C LYS A 361 -14.15 -15.73 15.51
N HIS A 362 -14.10 -16.47 16.61
CA HIS A 362 -13.33 -16.11 17.81
C HIS A 362 -11.84 -16.47 17.72
N ASP A 363 -11.43 -17.28 16.73
CA ASP A 363 -10.05 -17.73 16.53
C ASP A 363 -9.32 -16.99 15.40
N VAL A 364 -9.95 -16.01 14.75
CA VAL A 364 -9.43 -15.34 13.54
C VAL A 364 -8.07 -14.66 13.74
N GLN A 365 -7.70 -14.30 14.98
CA GLN A 365 -6.36 -13.79 15.30
C GLN A 365 -5.23 -14.79 14.97
N ARG A 366 -5.55 -16.09 14.92
CA ARG A 366 -4.59 -17.18 14.63
C ARG A 366 -4.31 -17.35 13.14
N VAL A 367 -5.04 -16.67 12.25
CA VAL A 367 -4.81 -16.69 10.79
C VAL A 367 -3.38 -16.29 10.44
N LYS A 368 -2.77 -15.36 11.19
CA LYS A 368 -1.36 -14.98 11.02
C LYS A 368 -0.39 -16.17 11.12
N ASN A 369 -0.72 -17.19 11.91
CA ASN A 369 0.12 -18.38 12.08
C ASN A 369 0.08 -19.25 10.81
N ILE A 370 -1.08 -19.31 10.13
CA ILE A 370 -1.20 -19.97 8.82
C ILE A 370 -0.30 -19.24 7.81
N VAL A 371 -0.39 -17.91 7.74
CA VAL A 371 0.45 -17.12 6.82
C VAL A 371 1.94 -17.35 7.10
N ALA A 372 2.36 -17.36 8.36
CA ALA A 372 3.74 -17.64 8.73
C ALA A 372 4.20 -19.02 8.22
N ARG A 373 3.37 -20.06 8.40
CA ARG A 373 3.65 -21.40 7.88
C ARG A 373 3.72 -21.43 6.35
N LEU A 374 2.78 -20.78 5.66
CA LEU A 374 2.78 -20.68 4.19
C LEU A 374 4.08 -20.03 3.68
N LYS A 375 4.59 -19.00 4.37
CA LYS A 375 5.89 -18.38 4.06
C LYS A 375 7.05 -19.35 4.25
N THR A 376 7.08 -20.09 5.36
CA THR A 376 8.13 -21.11 5.60
C THR A 376 8.10 -22.21 4.54
N GLU A 377 6.91 -22.61 4.10
CA GLU A 377 6.71 -23.59 3.03
C GLU A 377 6.88 -22.99 1.62
N GLN A 378 7.23 -21.70 1.51
CA GLN A 378 7.39 -20.97 0.24
C GLN A 378 6.18 -21.08 -0.69
N ARG A 379 4.98 -21.12 -0.10
CA ARG A 379 3.73 -21.20 -0.85
C ARG A 379 3.35 -19.81 -1.39
N PRO A 380 3.02 -19.69 -2.69
CA PRO A 380 2.73 -18.40 -3.32
C PRO A 380 1.52 -17.68 -2.69
N GLN A 381 0.56 -18.43 -2.12
CA GLN A 381 -0.61 -17.90 -1.45
C GLN A 381 -0.30 -17.08 -0.18
N ALA A 382 0.97 -17.04 0.28
CA ALA A 382 1.37 -16.12 1.33
C ALA A 382 1.59 -14.70 0.80
N SER A 383 2.11 -14.58 -0.43
CA SER A 383 2.68 -13.33 -0.94
C SER A 383 1.90 -12.75 -2.12
N GLU A 384 1.30 -13.61 -2.95
CA GLU A 384 0.68 -13.23 -4.21
C GLU A 384 -0.74 -13.78 -4.32
N HIS A 385 -1.55 -13.07 -5.11
CA HIS A 385 -2.84 -13.60 -5.58
C HIS A 385 -2.64 -14.26 -6.94
N ARG A 386 -3.48 -15.25 -7.26
CA ARG A 386 -3.56 -15.78 -8.62
C ARG A 386 -3.94 -14.69 -9.65
N LYS A 387 -4.81 -13.77 -9.24
CA LYS A 387 -5.20 -12.56 -9.99
C LYS A 387 -4.44 -11.36 -9.48
N VAL A 388 -3.64 -10.73 -10.33
CA VAL A 388 -2.73 -9.65 -9.94
C VAL A 388 -3.04 -8.36 -10.69
N GLN A 389 -3.23 -7.28 -9.93
CA GLN A 389 -3.47 -5.94 -10.46
C GLN A 389 -2.18 -5.31 -10.99
N ARG A 390 -2.31 -4.58 -12.09
CA ARG A 390 -1.23 -3.89 -12.79
C ARG A 390 -1.69 -2.49 -13.24
N PRO A 391 -0.75 -1.58 -13.53
CA PRO A 391 -1.09 -0.21 -13.94
C PRO A 391 -1.89 -0.11 -15.23
N TRP A 392 -1.81 -1.16 -16.06
CA TRP A 392 -2.50 -1.28 -17.34
C TRP A 392 -3.78 -2.10 -17.27
N GLY A 393 -4.14 -2.67 -16.11
CA GLY A 393 -5.25 -3.61 -15.97
C GLY A 393 -4.88 -4.75 -15.00
N HIS A 394 -5.02 -6.00 -15.39
CA HIS A 394 -4.65 -7.14 -14.54
C HIS A 394 -4.37 -8.41 -15.35
N TYR A 395 -3.73 -9.38 -14.71
CA TYR A 395 -3.73 -10.76 -15.21
C TYR A 395 -4.23 -11.74 -14.16
N ASP A 396 -4.67 -12.90 -14.61
CA ASP A 396 -5.16 -14.02 -13.79
C ASP A 396 -4.51 -15.31 -14.30
N SER A 397 -3.74 -15.98 -13.46
CA SER A 397 -3.07 -17.25 -13.81
C SER A 397 -4.08 -18.40 -13.74
N ILE A 398 -4.66 -18.77 -14.88
CA ILE A 398 -5.77 -19.73 -14.96
C ILE A 398 -5.30 -21.15 -14.70
N ASP A 399 -4.17 -21.53 -15.31
CA ASP A 399 -3.63 -22.88 -15.27
C ASP A 399 -2.10 -22.86 -15.32
N LEU A 400 -1.48 -23.87 -14.73
CA LEU A 400 -0.03 -24.02 -14.65
C LEU A 400 0.32 -25.51 -14.70
N GLY A 401 1.12 -25.89 -15.68
CA GLY A 401 1.71 -27.21 -15.81
C GLY A 401 3.24 -27.15 -15.85
N GLU A 402 3.87 -28.31 -16.01
CA GLU A 402 5.33 -28.43 -16.03
C GLU A 402 6.00 -27.60 -17.14
N ARG A 403 5.34 -27.46 -18.30
CA ARG A 403 5.88 -26.77 -19.49
C ARG A 403 4.99 -25.66 -20.04
N PHE A 404 3.93 -25.29 -19.32
CA PHE A 404 3.03 -24.24 -19.78
C PHE A 404 2.42 -23.45 -18.63
N GLN A 405 2.05 -22.20 -18.91
CA GLN A 405 1.25 -21.37 -18.03
C GLN A 405 0.19 -20.66 -18.87
N VAL A 406 -1.05 -20.65 -18.39
CA VAL A 406 -2.15 -19.94 -19.05
C VAL A 406 -2.53 -18.73 -18.21
N LYS A 407 -2.50 -17.55 -18.81
CA LYS A 407 -2.95 -16.30 -18.20
C LYS A 407 -4.12 -15.73 -18.97
N ARG A 408 -5.10 -15.21 -18.25
CA ARG A 408 -6.03 -14.22 -18.80
C ARG A 408 -5.49 -12.85 -18.48
N ILE A 409 -5.29 -12.02 -19.50
CA ILE A 409 -4.79 -10.66 -19.37
C ILE A 409 -5.90 -9.71 -19.79
N VAL A 410 -6.22 -8.74 -18.94
CA VAL A 410 -7.16 -7.67 -19.22
C VAL A 410 -6.41 -6.34 -19.22
N VAL A 411 -6.43 -5.64 -20.36
CA VAL A 411 -5.80 -4.34 -20.54
C VAL A 411 -6.88 -3.27 -20.65
N GLU A 412 -6.82 -2.28 -19.76
CA GLU A 412 -7.77 -1.17 -19.73
C GLU A 412 -7.64 -0.28 -20.98
N PRO A 413 -8.72 0.43 -21.39
CA PRO A 413 -8.69 1.33 -22.54
C PRO A 413 -7.51 2.31 -22.53
N GLY A 414 -6.79 2.39 -23.65
CA GLY A 414 -5.64 3.30 -23.82
C GLY A 414 -4.38 2.90 -23.04
N LYS A 415 -4.37 1.75 -22.35
CA LYS A 415 -3.19 1.25 -21.63
C LYS A 415 -2.40 0.25 -22.47
N ARG A 416 -1.17 -0.01 -22.02
CA ARG A 416 -0.23 -0.93 -22.66
C ARG A 416 0.70 -1.61 -21.66
N LEU A 417 1.15 -2.80 -22.03
CA LEU A 417 2.25 -3.48 -21.35
C LEU A 417 3.59 -2.83 -21.74
N SER A 418 4.65 -3.16 -20.98
CA SER A 418 6.02 -2.74 -21.31
C SER A 418 6.46 -3.32 -22.65
N LEU A 419 7.44 -2.70 -23.30
CA LEU A 419 8.15 -3.36 -24.39
C LEU A 419 9.11 -4.34 -23.74
N GLN A 420 8.99 -5.62 -24.08
CA GLN A 420 9.70 -6.66 -23.36
C GLN A 420 10.07 -7.83 -24.27
N MET A 421 10.90 -8.73 -23.75
CA MET A 421 11.20 -10.02 -24.33
C MET A 421 11.43 -11.05 -23.22
N HIS A 422 11.46 -12.33 -23.61
CA HIS A 422 11.72 -13.46 -22.73
C HIS A 422 12.79 -14.37 -23.33
N TYR A 423 13.73 -14.88 -22.52
CA TYR A 423 14.81 -15.74 -23.02
C TYR A 423 14.42 -17.22 -23.08
N HIS A 424 13.45 -17.66 -22.28
CA HIS A 424 13.21 -19.09 -22.06
C HIS A 424 11.81 -19.55 -22.45
N ARG A 425 10.90 -18.64 -22.79
CA ARG A 425 9.52 -18.96 -23.16
C ARG A 425 9.06 -18.30 -24.45
N ALA A 426 8.20 -19.02 -25.16
CA ALA A 426 7.37 -18.50 -26.22
C ALA A 426 5.95 -18.24 -25.68
N GLU A 427 5.19 -17.43 -26.40
CA GLU A 427 3.83 -17.06 -26.00
C GLU A 427 2.87 -17.15 -27.18
N HIS A 428 1.64 -17.56 -26.92
CA HIS A 428 0.54 -17.52 -27.86
C HIS A 428 -0.58 -16.68 -27.27
N TRP A 429 -0.97 -15.62 -27.98
CA TRP A 429 -2.02 -14.70 -27.53
C TRP A 429 -3.27 -14.88 -28.38
N ILE A 430 -4.43 -15.04 -27.73
CA ILE A 430 -5.74 -15.12 -28.38
C ILE A 430 -6.60 -13.97 -27.84
N VAL A 431 -7.14 -13.13 -28.73
CA VAL A 431 -8.05 -12.05 -28.32
C VAL A 431 -9.43 -12.63 -28.05
N VAL A 432 -9.91 -12.50 -26.82
CA VAL A 432 -11.25 -12.93 -26.41
C VAL A 432 -12.25 -11.79 -26.58
N ARG A 433 -11.84 -10.56 -26.29
CA ARG A 433 -12.71 -9.38 -26.33
C ARG A 433 -11.95 -8.13 -26.72
N GLY A 434 -12.54 -7.30 -27.59
CA GLY A 434 -11.97 -6.01 -27.99
C GLY A 434 -10.94 -6.12 -29.12
N THR A 435 -10.03 -5.14 -29.18
CA THR A 435 -9.00 -5.06 -30.22
C THR A 435 -7.64 -4.89 -29.57
N ALA A 436 -6.71 -5.77 -29.88
CA ALA A 436 -5.31 -5.66 -29.49
C ALA A 436 -4.51 -4.96 -30.57
N LYS A 437 -3.62 -4.04 -30.19
CA LYS A 437 -2.51 -3.62 -31.03
C LYS A 437 -1.25 -4.32 -30.52
N VAL A 438 -0.66 -5.15 -31.36
CA VAL A 438 0.50 -5.97 -31.03
C VAL A 438 1.71 -5.43 -31.77
N THR A 439 2.79 -5.20 -31.04
CA THR A 439 4.14 -5.07 -31.62
C THR A 439 4.85 -6.40 -31.44
N ARG A 440 5.42 -6.94 -32.52
CA ARG A 440 6.22 -8.17 -32.55
C ARG A 440 7.41 -7.95 -33.48
N GLY A 441 8.60 -7.85 -32.91
CA GLY A 441 9.81 -7.44 -33.61
C GLY A 441 9.65 -6.07 -34.24
N ASN A 442 9.80 -6.02 -35.57
CA ASN A 442 9.65 -4.80 -36.36
C ASN A 442 8.21 -4.58 -36.87
N GLU A 443 7.30 -5.52 -36.62
CA GLU A 443 5.92 -5.44 -37.07
C GLU A 443 5.02 -4.87 -35.98
N THR A 444 4.02 -4.09 -36.39
CA THR A 444 2.93 -3.66 -35.51
C THR A 444 1.61 -3.79 -36.26
N PHE A 445 0.68 -4.55 -35.69
CA PHE A 445 -0.60 -4.89 -36.32
C PHE A 445 -1.73 -4.97 -35.30
N LEU A 446 -2.97 -5.00 -35.80
CA LEU A 446 -4.17 -5.15 -34.97
C LEU A 446 -4.65 -6.60 -34.99
N LEU A 447 -5.18 -7.06 -33.86
CA LEU A 447 -5.93 -8.30 -33.73
C LEU A 447 -7.31 -8.00 -33.16
N SER A 448 -8.33 -8.58 -33.77
CA SER A 448 -9.72 -8.54 -33.34
C SER A 448 -10.09 -9.82 -32.59
N GLU A 449 -11.31 -9.87 -32.04
CA GLU A 449 -11.82 -11.04 -31.33
C GLU A 449 -11.67 -12.33 -32.15
N ASN A 450 -11.23 -13.39 -31.47
CA ASN A 450 -10.92 -14.71 -32.01
C ASN A 450 -9.70 -14.77 -32.95
N GLU A 451 -8.99 -13.66 -33.20
CA GLU A 451 -7.68 -13.68 -33.85
C GLU A 451 -6.57 -13.94 -32.83
N SER A 452 -5.41 -14.39 -33.32
CA SER A 452 -4.29 -14.76 -32.45
C SER A 452 -2.93 -14.47 -33.07
N THR A 453 -1.90 -14.46 -32.22
CA THR A 453 -0.51 -14.34 -32.65
C THR A 453 0.40 -15.20 -31.79
N TYR A 454 1.48 -15.67 -32.40
CA TYR A 454 2.60 -16.33 -31.74
C TYR A 454 3.75 -15.33 -31.55
N ILE A 455 4.35 -15.35 -30.38
CA ILE A 455 5.54 -14.60 -29.98
C ILE A 455 6.65 -15.63 -29.74
N ALA A 456 7.70 -15.58 -30.56
CA ALA A 456 8.81 -16.50 -30.44
C ALA A 456 9.69 -16.19 -29.22
N VAL A 457 10.45 -17.18 -28.75
CA VAL A 457 11.49 -16.98 -27.73
C VAL A 457 12.47 -15.91 -28.20
N GLY A 458 12.78 -14.95 -27.34
CA GLY A 458 13.68 -13.84 -27.64
C GLY A 458 13.07 -12.74 -28.52
N GLU A 459 11.81 -12.86 -28.93
CA GLU A 459 11.16 -11.84 -29.76
C GLU A 459 10.75 -10.63 -28.90
N VAL A 460 11.10 -9.43 -29.35
CA VAL A 460 10.69 -8.19 -28.68
C VAL A 460 9.22 -7.93 -28.98
N HIS A 461 8.40 -7.76 -27.96
CA HIS A 461 6.96 -7.64 -28.13
C HIS A 461 6.30 -6.68 -27.13
N ARG A 462 5.09 -6.22 -27.49
CA ARG A 462 4.22 -5.37 -26.66
C ARG A 462 2.75 -5.58 -27.00
N LEU A 463 1.91 -5.59 -25.98
CA LEU A 463 0.46 -5.57 -26.09
C LEU A 463 -0.10 -4.19 -25.69
N GLU A 464 -0.93 -3.61 -26.54
CA GLU A 464 -1.63 -2.34 -26.28
C GLU A 464 -3.14 -2.49 -26.53
N ASN A 465 -3.96 -1.78 -25.73
CA ASN A 465 -5.39 -1.62 -25.97
C ASN A 465 -5.66 -0.23 -26.57
N PRO A 466 -5.76 -0.09 -27.92
CA PRO A 466 -6.13 1.17 -28.56
C PRO A 466 -7.64 1.48 -28.46
N GLY A 467 -8.43 0.54 -27.96
CA GLY A 467 -9.88 0.61 -27.93
C GLY A 467 -10.44 1.46 -26.79
N ARG A 468 -11.78 1.46 -26.71
CA ARG A 468 -12.57 2.17 -25.68
C ARG A 468 -13.23 1.22 -24.67
N ILE A 469 -13.08 -0.09 -24.86
CA ILE A 469 -13.53 -1.14 -23.93
C ILE A 469 -12.30 -1.92 -23.44
N PRO A 470 -12.38 -2.61 -22.29
CA PRO A 470 -11.31 -3.49 -21.85
C PRO A 470 -10.99 -4.55 -22.91
N LEU A 471 -9.71 -4.71 -23.20
CA LEU A 471 -9.16 -5.76 -24.05
C LEU A 471 -8.91 -6.98 -23.17
N GLU A 472 -9.44 -8.14 -23.56
CA GLU A 472 -9.21 -9.41 -22.87
C GLU A 472 -8.52 -10.37 -23.82
N ILE A 473 -7.39 -10.94 -23.37
CA ILE A 473 -6.67 -11.99 -24.09
C ILE A 473 -6.44 -13.21 -23.21
N ILE A 474 -6.34 -14.38 -23.83
CA ILE A 474 -5.70 -15.56 -23.24
C ILE A 474 -4.27 -15.63 -23.78
N GLU A 475 -3.33 -15.65 -22.87
CA GLU A 475 -1.92 -15.90 -23.13
C GLU A 475 -1.58 -17.33 -22.68
N VAL A 476 -1.03 -18.11 -23.60
CA VAL A 476 -0.44 -19.42 -23.31
C VAL A 476 1.06 -19.28 -23.43
N GLN A 477 1.76 -19.39 -22.31
CA GLN A 477 3.21 -19.43 -22.25
C GLN A 477 3.68 -20.88 -22.35
N SER A 478 4.76 -21.13 -23.09
CA SER A 478 5.35 -22.46 -23.22
C SER A 478 6.87 -22.38 -23.26
N GLY A 479 7.54 -23.22 -22.46
CA GLY A 479 8.99 -23.20 -22.31
C GLY A 479 9.45 -24.01 -21.12
N ASP A 480 10.78 -24.10 -20.96
CA ASP A 480 11.41 -24.85 -19.87
C ASP A 480 11.51 -24.01 -18.57
N TYR A 481 11.30 -22.69 -18.67
CA TYR A 481 11.25 -21.77 -17.55
C TYR A 481 10.20 -20.67 -17.80
N LEU A 482 9.31 -20.46 -16.83
CA LEU A 482 8.13 -19.57 -16.95
C LEU A 482 8.09 -18.49 -15.87
N GLY A 483 9.19 -18.30 -15.14
CA GLY A 483 9.31 -17.28 -14.09
C GLY A 483 9.12 -15.85 -14.63
N GLU A 484 8.61 -14.94 -13.78
CA GLU A 484 8.44 -13.51 -14.12
C GLU A 484 9.78 -12.73 -14.14
N ASP A 485 10.86 -13.34 -13.68
CA ASP A 485 12.24 -12.86 -13.76
C ASP A 485 12.90 -13.11 -15.12
N ASP A 486 12.29 -13.94 -15.99
CA ASP A 486 12.68 -14.05 -17.42
C ASP A 486 12.26 -12.81 -18.25
N ILE A 487 11.58 -11.84 -17.64
CA ILE A 487 11.08 -10.66 -18.33
C ILE A 487 12.17 -9.57 -18.41
N VAL A 488 12.75 -9.40 -19.61
CA VAL A 488 13.63 -8.28 -19.92
C VAL A 488 12.79 -7.11 -20.44
N ARG A 489 12.84 -5.97 -19.75
CA ARG A 489 12.10 -4.75 -20.13
C ARG A 489 13.01 -3.78 -20.86
N LEU A 490 12.57 -3.33 -22.03
CA LEU A 490 13.29 -2.40 -22.92
C LEU A 490 12.70 -0.99 -22.90
N ASP A 491 11.39 -0.87 -22.63
CA ASP A 491 10.70 0.41 -22.41
C ASP A 491 9.54 0.19 -21.44
N ASP A 492 9.63 0.80 -20.26
CA ASP A 492 8.65 0.71 -19.17
C ASP A 492 8.23 2.09 -18.65
N GLN A 493 6.99 2.47 -18.94
CA GLN A 493 6.40 3.71 -18.43
C GLN A 493 5.95 3.63 -16.96
N TYR A 494 6.20 2.50 -16.29
CA TYR A 494 5.73 2.22 -14.93
C TYR A 494 6.87 2.23 -13.89
N GLY A 495 8.06 2.68 -14.28
CA GLY A 495 9.19 2.91 -13.38
C GLY A 495 9.84 1.64 -12.83
N ARG A 496 9.70 0.49 -13.51
CA ARG A 496 10.47 -0.73 -13.22
C ARG A 496 11.82 -0.69 -13.96
N PRO A 497 12.81 -1.48 -13.52
CA PRO A 497 14.12 -1.50 -14.16
C PRO A 497 14.01 -1.84 -15.65
N VAL A 498 14.66 -1.03 -16.48
CA VAL A 498 14.80 -1.21 -17.93
C VAL A 498 16.26 -1.53 -18.21
N VAL A 499 16.52 -2.53 -19.06
CA VAL A 499 17.88 -2.84 -19.50
C VAL A 499 18.20 -1.92 -20.69
N GLU A 500 19.20 -1.06 -20.55
CA GLU A 500 19.74 -0.30 -21.68
C GLU A 500 20.44 -1.26 -22.66
N THR A 501 19.81 -1.57 -23.77
CA THR A 501 20.48 -2.28 -24.88
C THR A 501 21.39 -1.32 -25.64
N ALA A 502 22.62 -1.75 -25.95
CA ALA A 502 23.69 -0.98 -26.58
C ALA A 502 23.42 -0.43 -28.01
N GLN A 503 22.18 -0.40 -28.49
CA GLN A 503 21.82 0.02 -29.85
C GLN A 503 21.36 1.49 -29.96
N SER A 504 21.36 2.28 -28.88
CA SER A 504 20.91 3.68 -28.89
C SER A 504 22.02 4.73 -29.04
N ARG A 505 23.30 4.35 -29.21
CA ARG A 505 24.35 5.34 -29.51
C ARG A 505 24.32 5.75 -30.99
N PRO A 506 24.11 7.04 -31.33
CA PRO A 506 24.32 7.50 -32.69
C PRO A 506 25.79 7.28 -33.07
N ARG A 507 26.03 6.60 -34.21
CA ARG A 507 27.37 6.42 -34.78
C ARG A 507 28.03 7.80 -34.95
N PRO A 508 29.27 8.02 -34.45
CA PRO A 508 29.98 9.25 -34.73
C PRO A 508 30.25 9.35 -36.24
N ALA A 509 30.03 10.55 -36.79
CA ALA A 509 30.25 10.85 -38.20
C ALA A 509 31.68 10.47 -38.62
N ALA A 510 31.80 9.84 -39.78
CA ALA A 510 33.07 9.41 -40.35
C ALA A 510 34.03 10.60 -40.50
N ALA A 511 35.11 10.59 -39.72
CA ALA A 511 36.25 11.47 -39.94
C ALA A 511 37.03 10.96 -41.16
N ALA A 512 37.34 11.89 -42.07
CA ALA A 512 38.05 11.65 -43.31
C ALA A 512 39.39 10.95 -43.09
N ALA A 513 39.66 9.94 -43.91
CA ALA A 513 40.91 9.22 -43.95
C ALA A 513 42.09 10.13 -44.35
N GLN A 514 43.19 10.04 -43.61
CA GLN A 514 44.53 10.32 -44.11
C GLN A 514 45.30 8.97 -44.16
N PRO A 515 46.04 8.68 -45.25
CA PRO A 515 46.74 7.41 -45.38
C PRO A 515 48.18 7.54 -44.86
N ALA A 516 48.62 6.61 -44.00
CA ALA A 516 50.05 6.36 -43.84
C ALA A 516 50.36 4.93 -43.38
N THR A 517 50.96 4.19 -44.32
CA THR A 517 52.07 3.24 -44.15
C THR A 517 51.85 1.91 -43.43
N LEU A 518 51.80 0.86 -44.26
CA LEU A 518 52.14 -0.52 -43.92
C LEU A 518 53.61 -0.64 -43.49
N ALA A 519 53.84 -1.29 -42.35
CA ALA A 519 55.06 -2.03 -42.10
C ALA A 519 54.69 -3.37 -41.45
N SER A 520 54.80 -4.43 -42.25
CA SER A 520 54.71 -5.82 -41.85
C SER A 520 55.90 -6.22 -40.99
N ARG A 521 55.69 -7.01 -39.95
CA ARG A 521 56.66 -8.04 -39.56
C ARG A 521 55.94 -9.22 -38.92
N ALA A 522 56.08 -10.36 -39.59
CA ALA A 522 55.68 -11.69 -39.18
C ALA A 522 56.69 -12.33 -38.23
N ALA A 523 56.22 -13.25 -37.39
CA ALA A 523 56.92 -14.41 -36.83
C ALA A 523 55.83 -15.28 -36.17
N SER A 524 55.37 -16.36 -36.84
CA SER A 524 55.87 -17.75 -36.73
C SER A 524 55.40 -18.49 -35.47
N GLU A 525 54.26 -19.19 -35.59
CA GLU A 525 54.00 -20.63 -35.33
C GLU A 525 55.07 -21.52 -34.62
N PRO A 526 54.75 -22.77 -34.22
CA PRO A 526 53.48 -23.34 -33.71
C PRO A 526 53.69 -24.41 -32.60
N GLY A 527 52.58 -24.92 -32.06
CA GLY A 527 52.41 -26.36 -31.81
C GLY A 527 52.72 -26.87 -30.40
N GLU A 528 51.69 -27.36 -29.72
CA GLU A 528 51.71 -28.73 -29.20
C GLU A 528 50.29 -29.20 -28.90
N SER A 529 49.96 -30.29 -29.58
CA SER A 529 48.80 -31.15 -29.41
C SER A 529 49.05 -32.18 -28.31
N GLN A 530 47.94 -32.74 -27.83
CA GLN A 530 47.74 -34.03 -27.15
C GLN A 530 47.49 -33.93 -25.64
N GLU A 531 46.70 -34.77 -24.98
CA GLU A 531 45.62 -35.76 -25.26
C GLU A 531 45.52 -36.54 -23.93
N GLU A 532 44.31 -36.90 -23.51
CA GLU A 532 43.99 -37.98 -22.54
C GLU A 532 44.44 -37.83 -21.07
N ALA A 533 43.54 -37.69 -20.08
CA ALA A 533 42.52 -38.63 -19.59
C ALA A 533 43.07 -39.81 -18.74
N ALA A 534 42.81 -39.77 -17.42
CA ALA A 534 42.60 -40.91 -16.51
C ALA A 534 42.14 -40.34 -15.14
N GLU A 535 40.86 -40.34 -14.81
CA GLU A 535 40.09 -41.39 -14.08
C GLU A 535 40.63 -41.80 -12.69
N ARG A 536 39.77 -41.56 -11.67
CA ARG A 536 39.52 -42.36 -10.44
C ARG A 536 40.61 -42.37 -9.35
N ASP A 537 40.33 -42.44 -8.05
CA ASP A 537 39.11 -42.77 -7.30
C ASP A 537 39.21 -42.17 -5.87
N ALA A 538 38.05 -41.76 -5.36
CA ALA A 538 37.48 -41.95 -4.01
C ALA A 538 38.31 -41.90 -2.68
N ILE A 539 37.63 -41.33 -1.68
CA ILE A 539 37.74 -41.50 -0.21
C ILE A 539 38.79 -40.65 0.52
N ARG A 540 38.41 -39.42 0.92
CA ARG A 540 38.14 -39.07 2.34
C ARG A 540 37.42 -37.74 2.48
#